data_AF-A0A0N1LH31-F1
#
_entry.id   AF-A0A0N1LH31-F1
#
_cell.length_a   1.000
_cell.length_b   1.000
_cell.length_c   1.000
_cell.angle_alpha   90.00
_cell.angle_beta   90.00
_cell.angle_gamma   90.00
#
_symmetry.space_group_name_H-M   'P 1'
#
loop_
_entity.id
_entity.type
_entity.pdbx_description
1 polymer ?
#
loop_
_entity_poly.entity_id
_entity_poly.type
_entity_poly.pdbx_seq_one_letter_code
_entity_poly.pdbx_strand_id
1 'polypeptide(L)'
;MTEPRRLVIGDSVNGPGDIASLAYAIAQAAKSLGFRVLGIKASRATKASLAAHGSRTKYVHLADRQDRTWLVRVSDHYRPRRVAHIPLHFDLVSLDGLSGQADVRDWLMSVARGEIAWVQPMTSPRRRPSRQRWKGGRS
;
A
#
# COMPACT_ATOMS: atom_id res chain seq x y z
N MET A 1 15.52 8.92 -5.61
CA MET A 1 14.81 7.65 -5.31
C MET A 1 14.55 7.64 -3.82
N THR A 2 13.31 7.50 -3.37
CA THR A 2 12.99 7.33 -1.95
C THR A 2 12.23 6.03 -1.80
N GLU A 3 12.85 5.07 -1.10
CA GLU A 3 12.16 3.84 -0.73
C GLU A 3 11.01 4.16 0.22
N PRO A 4 9.88 3.42 0.15
CA PRO A 4 8.83 3.58 1.14
C PRO A 4 9.37 3.29 2.54
N ARG A 5 8.94 4.06 3.53
CA ARG A 5 9.20 3.73 4.93
C ARG A 5 8.57 2.36 5.23
N ARG A 6 9.38 1.41 5.68
CA ARG A 6 8.91 0.07 6.05
C ARG A 6 8.96 -0.11 7.56
N LEU A 7 7.91 -0.71 8.10
CA LEU A 7 7.84 -1.20 9.47
C LEU A 7 7.42 -2.67 9.46
N VAL A 8 8.11 -3.50 10.25
CA VAL A 8 7.73 -4.89 10.53
C VAL A 8 7.53 -5.02 12.02
N ILE A 9 6.38 -5.57 12.45
CA ILE A 9 5.99 -5.61 13.87
C ILE A 9 5.04 -6.78 14.14
N GLY A 10 4.97 -7.21 15.40
CA GLY A 10 4.15 -8.35 15.86
C GLY A 10 4.93 -9.67 15.84
N ASP A 11 4.60 -10.58 16.76
CA ASP A 11 5.45 -11.75 17.06
C ASP A 11 5.03 -13.05 16.33
N SER A 12 3.88 -13.07 15.65
CA SER A 12 3.37 -14.28 14.99
C SER A 12 2.59 -13.94 13.74
N VAL A 13 2.87 -14.61 12.62
CA VAL A 13 2.24 -14.45 11.29
C VAL A 13 0.75 -14.83 11.27
N ASN A 14 0.24 -15.46 12.34
CA ASN A 14 -1.16 -15.84 12.49
C ASN A 14 -1.72 -15.32 13.83
N GLY A 15 -1.34 -14.12 14.24
CA GLY A 15 -1.91 -13.48 15.43
C GLY A 15 -3.44 -13.36 15.33
N PRO A 16 -4.13 -13.10 16.46
CA PRO A 16 -5.59 -13.07 16.51
C PRO A 16 -6.20 -11.88 15.74
N GLY A 17 -5.37 -10.96 15.22
CA GLY A 17 -5.82 -9.79 14.49
C GLY A 17 -6.23 -10.06 13.05
N ASP A 18 -6.86 -9.04 12.48
CA ASP A 18 -7.30 -9.04 11.10
C ASP A 18 -6.73 -7.81 10.37
N ILE A 19 -6.01 -8.06 9.28
CA ILE A 19 -5.39 -7.03 8.44
C ILE A 19 -6.45 -6.05 7.87
N ALA A 20 -7.68 -6.48 7.62
CA ALA A 20 -8.72 -5.57 7.15
C ALA A 20 -9.14 -4.58 8.25
N SER A 21 -9.32 -5.08 9.47
CA SER A 21 -9.64 -4.28 10.66
C SER A 21 -8.52 -3.30 11.00
N LEU A 22 -7.26 -3.74 10.95
CA LEU A 22 -6.10 -2.87 11.14
C LEU A 22 -6.01 -1.76 10.07
N ALA A 23 -6.23 -2.11 8.79
CA ALA A 23 -6.27 -1.12 7.72
C ALA A 23 -7.42 -0.11 7.88
N TYR A 24 -8.58 -0.56 8.36
CA TYR A 24 -9.71 0.32 8.69
C TYR A 24 -9.36 1.27 9.84
N ALA A 25 -8.75 0.77 10.91
CA ALA A 25 -8.33 1.58 12.05
C ALA A 25 -7.32 2.66 11.65
N ILE A 26 -6.35 2.33 10.78
CA ILE A 26 -5.42 3.29 10.18
C ILE A 26 -6.17 4.36 9.37
N ALA A 27 -7.15 3.96 8.55
CA ALA A 27 -7.94 4.90 7.77
C ALA A 27 -8.75 5.87 8.64
N GLN A 28 -9.33 5.40 9.76
CA GLN A 28 -10.02 6.28 10.71
C GLN A 28 -9.06 7.23 11.43
N ALA A 29 -7.88 6.74 11.84
CA ALA A 29 -6.84 7.58 12.42
C ALA A 29 -6.42 8.68 11.43
N ALA A 30 -6.25 8.36 10.15
CA ALA A 30 -5.93 9.35 9.12
C ALA A 30 -6.99 10.45 9.00
N LYS A 31 -8.30 10.12 9.10
CA LYS A 31 -9.36 11.14 9.10
C LYS A 31 -9.22 12.14 10.24
N SER A 32 -8.92 11.66 11.45
CA SER A 32 -8.71 12.54 12.61
C SER A 32 -7.54 13.50 12.45
N LEU A 33 -6.60 13.17 11.57
CA LEU A 33 -5.43 13.98 11.23
C LEU A 33 -5.66 14.90 10.02
N GLY A 34 -6.88 14.95 9.48
CA GLY A 34 -7.25 15.82 8.36
C GLY A 34 -6.98 15.23 6.98
N PHE A 35 -6.72 13.93 6.85
CA PHE A 35 -6.67 13.25 5.56
C PHE A 35 -8.06 12.83 5.10
N ARG A 36 -8.28 12.88 3.79
CA ARG A 36 -9.44 12.29 3.15
C ARG A 36 -9.13 10.84 2.76
N VAL A 37 -9.96 9.89 3.20
CA VAL A 37 -9.83 8.49 2.83
C VAL A 37 -10.43 8.27 1.44
N LEU A 38 -9.58 7.96 0.46
CA LEU A 38 -10.00 7.68 -0.92
C LEU A 38 -10.49 6.24 -1.09
N GLY A 39 -10.03 5.33 -0.23
CA GLY A 39 -10.53 3.96 -0.16
C GLY A 39 -9.51 2.98 0.42
N ILE A 40 -10.00 1.80 0.79
CA ILE A 40 -9.18 0.65 1.20
C ILE A 40 -9.33 -0.41 0.12
N LYS A 41 -8.23 -0.72 -0.59
CA LYS A 41 -8.23 -1.69 -1.68
C LYS A 41 -7.55 -2.97 -1.24
N ALA A 42 -8.19 -4.11 -1.49
CA ALA A 42 -7.52 -5.39 -1.35
C ALA A 42 -6.50 -5.60 -2.47
N SER A 43 -5.39 -6.29 -2.16
CA SER A 43 -4.54 -6.84 -3.23
C SER A 43 -5.37 -7.76 -4.11
N ARG A 44 -5.18 -7.68 -5.44
CA ARG A 44 -5.76 -8.60 -6.43
C ARG A 44 -5.09 -9.96 -6.31
N ALA A 45 -5.33 -10.64 -5.20
CA ALA A 45 -5.06 -12.07 -5.12
C ALA A 45 -6.05 -12.80 -6.05
N THR A 46 -5.67 -13.97 -6.57
CA THR A 46 -6.56 -14.76 -7.42
C THR A 46 -7.86 -15.06 -6.68
N LYS A 47 -8.99 -15.25 -7.39
CA LYS A 47 -10.29 -15.61 -6.77
C LYS A 47 -10.15 -16.79 -5.78
N ALA A 48 -9.28 -17.75 -6.08
CA ALA A 48 -8.96 -18.88 -5.21
C ALA A 48 -8.29 -18.46 -3.87
N SER A 49 -7.35 -17.51 -3.92
CA SER A 49 -6.70 -16.98 -2.71
C SER A 49 -7.65 -16.14 -1.85
N LEU A 50 -8.57 -15.40 -2.47
CA LEU A 50 -9.61 -14.65 -1.76
C LEU A 50 -10.62 -15.57 -1.07
N ALA A 51 -11.03 -16.66 -1.73
CA ALA A 51 -12.04 -17.59 -1.23
C ALA A 51 -11.56 -18.45 -0.04
N ALA A 52 -10.26 -18.74 0.07
CA ALA A 52 -9.73 -19.58 1.14
C ALA A 52 -9.37 -18.80 2.42
N HIS A 53 -8.81 -17.60 2.29
CA HIS A 53 -8.21 -16.87 3.44
C HIS A 53 -8.41 -15.35 3.43
N GLY A 54 -9.19 -14.81 2.48
CA GLY A 54 -9.26 -13.38 2.26
C GLY A 54 -7.92 -12.78 1.75
N SER A 55 -7.96 -11.54 1.26
CA SER A 55 -6.73 -10.87 0.83
C SER A 55 -5.99 -10.33 2.06
N ARG A 56 -4.88 -10.98 2.42
CA ARG A 56 -3.97 -10.63 3.54
C ARG A 56 -3.12 -9.37 3.33
N THR A 57 -3.46 -8.59 2.30
CA THR A 57 -2.85 -7.30 2.02
C THR A 57 -3.93 -6.28 1.68
N LYS A 58 -3.89 -5.14 2.36
CA LYS A 58 -4.74 -3.98 2.11
C LYS A 58 -3.90 -2.76 1.76
N TYR A 59 -4.45 -1.90 0.93
CA TYR A 59 -3.86 -0.63 0.51
C TYR A 59 -4.79 0.48 0.93
N VAL A 60 -4.35 1.32 1.87
CA VAL A 60 -5.09 2.49 2.32
C VAL A 60 -4.65 3.68 1.47
N HIS A 61 -5.58 4.20 0.67
CA HIS A 61 -5.39 5.38 -0.16
C HIS A 61 -5.91 6.61 0.58
N LEU A 62 -5.06 7.60 0.74
CA LEU A 62 -5.35 8.84 1.45
C LEU A 62 -5.03 10.04 0.55
N ALA A 63 -5.75 11.14 0.71
CA ALA A 63 -5.39 12.44 0.18
C ALA A 63 -5.16 13.42 1.33
N ASP A 64 -4.11 14.22 1.24
CA ASP A 64 -3.88 15.33 2.16
C ASP A 64 -4.64 16.60 1.72
N ARG A 65 -4.44 17.70 2.44
CA ARG A 65 -5.08 19.01 2.14
C ARG A 65 -4.65 19.64 0.82
N GLN A 66 -3.59 19.13 0.18
CA GLN A 66 -3.10 19.56 -1.12
C GLN A 66 -3.53 18.58 -2.22
N ASP A 67 -4.47 17.68 -1.93
CA ASP A 67 -4.92 16.57 -2.81
C ASP A 67 -3.80 15.63 -3.27
N ARG A 68 -2.65 15.62 -2.57
CA ARG A 68 -1.57 14.67 -2.84
C ARG A 68 -1.96 13.30 -2.29
N THR A 69 -1.81 12.28 -3.13
CA THR A 69 -2.17 10.91 -2.74
C THR A 69 -1.04 10.25 -1.95
N TRP A 70 -1.39 9.73 -0.78
CA TRP A 70 -0.53 8.90 0.06
C TRP A 70 -1.03 7.46 0.04
N LEU A 71 -0.09 6.52 0.06
CA LEU A 71 -0.40 5.09 -0.07
C LEU A 71 0.31 4.28 0.99
N VAL A 72 -0.49 3.64 1.85
CA VAL A 72 -0.03 2.76 2.92
C VAL A 72 -0.42 1.33 2.57
N ARG A 73 0.57 0.42 2.50
CA ARG A 73 0.29 -1.02 2.49
C ARG A 73 0.23 -1.54 3.91
N VAL A 74 -0.73 -2.41 4.17
CA VAL A 74 -0.88 -3.15 5.42
C VAL A 74 -0.95 -4.63 5.05
N SER A 75 -0.10 -5.46 5.63
CA SER A 75 -0.04 -6.89 5.32
C SER A 75 0.55 -7.69 6.47
N ASP A 76 0.28 -9.00 6.51
CA ASP A 76 0.93 -9.94 7.44
C ASP A 76 2.22 -10.58 6.90
N HIS A 77 2.65 -10.18 5.71
CA HIS A 77 3.83 -10.75 5.06
C HIS A 77 4.63 -9.71 4.29
N TYR A 78 5.90 -10.03 4.07
CA TYR A 78 6.81 -9.25 3.24
C TYR A 78 6.37 -9.17 1.79
N ARG A 79 6.63 -8.05 1.12
CA ARG A 79 6.44 -7.98 -0.33
C ARG A 79 7.41 -8.92 -1.06
N PRO A 80 6.95 -9.74 -2.01
CA PRO A 80 7.83 -10.54 -2.86
C PRO A 80 8.75 -9.63 -3.69
N ARG A 81 10.06 -9.90 -3.72
CA ARG A 81 11.06 -9.06 -4.42
C ARG A 81 10.85 -8.92 -5.94
N ARG A 82 10.18 -9.91 -6.58
CA ARG A 82 10.15 -10.08 -8.05
C ARG A 82 8.92 -9.51 -8.78
N VAL A 83 7.97 -8.87 -8.08
CA VAL A 83 6.71 -8.40 -8.68
C VAL A 83 6.80 -6.91 -9.00
N ALA A 84 6.18 -6.45 -10.11
CA ALA A 84 6.05 -5.03 -10.40
C ALA A 84 5.37 -4.31 -9.22
N HIS A 85 6.11 -3.42 -8.56
CA HIS A 85 5.70 -2.88 -7.27
C HIS A 85 4.69 -1.75 -7.45
N ILE A 86 3.58 -1.83 -6.70
CA ILE A 86 2.76 -0.66 -6.43
C ILE A 86 3.63 0.27 -5.58
N PRO A 87 3.81 1.52 -6.01
CA PRO A 87 4.73 2.39 -5.33
C PRO A 87 4.05 3.01 -4.10
N LEU A 88 4.68 2.82 -2.95
CA LEU A 88 4.10 3.12 -1.64
C LEU A 88 4.81 4.31 -1.00
N HIS A 89 4.16 4.90 -0.01
CA HIS A 89 4.79 5.85 0.91
C HIS A 89 5.14 5.17 2.24
N PHE A 90 4.29 4.21 2.66
CA PHE A 90 4.49 3.42 3.86
C PHE A 90 4.14 1.95 3.63
N ASP A 91 4.94 1.05 4.18
CA ASP A 91 4.79 -0.41 4.08
C ASP A 91 4.79 -1.02 5.48
N LEU A 92 3.59 -1.27 6.02
CA LEU A 92 3.39 -1.95 7.30
C LEU A 92 3.27 -3.46 7.06
N VAL A 93 4.16 -4.22 7.70
CA VAL A 93 4.09 -5.67 7.86
C VAL A 93 3.75 -5.98 9.32
N SER A 94 2.47 -6.18 9.63
CA SER A 94 1.98 -6.56 10.95
C SER A 94 1.77 -8.07 10.96
N LEU A 95 2.70 -8.81 11.56
CA LEU A 95 2.65 -10.27 11.55
C LEU A 95 1.40 -10.76 12.30
N ASP A 96 1.04 -10.10 13.40
CA ASP A 96 -0.07 -10.47 14.28
C ASP A 96 -1.45 -9.92 13.87
N GLY A 97 -1.50 -9.09 12.82
CA GLY A 97 -2.71 -8.42 12.35
C GLY A 97 -3.27 -7.34 13.30
N LEU A 98 -2.56 -6.96 14.37
CA LEU A 98 -3.00 -5.97 15.37
C LEU A 98 -2.01 -4.82 15.54
N SER A 99 -0.71 -5.13 15.52
CA SER A 99 0.34 -4.19 15.86
C SER A 99 0.66 -3.19 14.75
N GLY A 100 1.23 -2.05 15.12
CA GLY A 100 1.74 -1.05 14.17
C GLY A 100 0.77 0.07 13.80
N GLN A 101 -0.47 0.07 14.31
CA GLN A 101 -1.40 1.19 14.09
C GLN A 101 -0.83 2.52 14.62
N ALA A 102 -0.28 2.51 15.84
CA ALA A 102 0.28 3.70 16.47
C ALA A 102 1.44 4.28 15.65
N ASP A 103 2.35 3.44 15.17
CA ASP A 103 3.48 3.86 14.34
C ASP A 103 3.05 4.49 13.02
N VAL A 104 2.03 3.90 12.36
CA VAL A 104 1.47 4.49 11.14
C VAL A 104 0.80 5.83 11.45
N ARG A 105 0.10 5.94 12.57
CA ARG A 105 -0.52 7.20 13.01
C ARG A 105 0.54 8.27 13.25
N ASP A 106 1.63 7.95 13.94
CA ASP A 106 2.70 8.90 14.23
C ASP A 106 3.41 9.34 12.95
N TRP A 107 3.60 8.42 12.00
CA TRP A 107 4.06 8.77 10.66
C TRP A 107 3.08 9.71 9.93
N LEU A 108 1.77 9.44 9.98
CA LEU A 108 0.75 10.31 9.40
C LEU A 108 0.73 11.71 10.06
N MET A 109 1.00 11.81 11.37
CA MET A 109 1.16 13.10 12.04
C MET A 109 2.36 13.87 11.49
N SER A 110 3.50 13.22 11.24
CA SER A 110 4.64 13.84 10.56
C SER A 110 4.32 14.27 9.12
N VAL A 111 3.54 13.48 8.39
CA VAL A 111 3.04 13.88 7.06
C VAL A 111 2.14 15.12 7.17
N ALA A 112 1.19 15.14 8.10
CA ALA A 112 0.28 16.27 8.31
C ALA A 112 1.01 17.56 8.71
N ARG A 113 2.13 17.43 9.44
CA ARG A 113 3.03 18.55 9.80
C ARG A 113 3.95 18.99 8.67
N GLY A 114 3.96 18.29 7.54
CA GLY A 114 4.83 18.61 6.40
C GLY A 114 6.28 18.15 6.57
N GLU A 115 6.58 17.33 7.59
CA GLU A 115 7.93 16.82 7.88
C GLU A 115 8.37 15.73 6.89
N ILE A 116 7.40 15.08 6.24
CA ILE A 116 7.66 14.05 5.23
C ILE A 116 7.46 14.65 3.85
N ALA A 117 8.54 14.70 3.07
CA ALA A 117 8.46 15.12 1.68
C ALA A 117 7.54 14.17 0.89
N TRP A 118 6.51 14.73 0.26
CA TRP A 118 5.72 13.98 -0.69
C TRP A 118 6.56 13.72 -1.93
N VAL A 119 6.62 12.45 -2.33
CA VAL A 119 7.30 12.02 -3.54
C VAL A 119 6.31 11.19 -4.34
N GLN A 120 6.16 11.50 -5.64
CA GLN A 120 5.32 10.66 -6.48
C GLN A 120 5.91 9.25 -6.48
N PRO A 121 5.18 8.24 -5.96
CA PRO A 121 5.75 6.91 -5.91
C PRO A 121 5.89 6.40 -7.35
N MET A 122 7.09 6.01 -7.76
CA MET A 122 7.38 5.59 -9.14
C MET A 122 6.48 4.42 -9.55
N THR A 123 5.53 4.62 -10.46
CA THR A 123 5.03 3.48 -11.25
C THR A 123 6.23 2.85 -11.92
N SER A 124 6.49 1.56 -11.67
CA SER A 124 7.46 0.79 -12.45
C SER A 124 7.28 1.20 -13.93
N PRO A 125 8.34 1.61 -14.65
CA PRO A 125 8.18 1.94 -16.05
C PRO A 125 7.56 0.71 -16.71
N ARG A 126 6.36 0.86 -17.29
CA ARG A 126 5.84 -0.15 -18.21
C ARG A 126 6.77 -0.15 -19.42
N ARG A 127 7.89 -0.86 -19.31
CA ARG A 127 8.70 -1.17 -20.47
C ARG A 127 8.02 -2.32 -21.20
N ARG A 128 7.28 -1.98 -22.25
CA ARG A 128 7.34 -2.72 -23.51
C ARG A 128 7.42 -1.72 -24.66
N PRO A 129 8.61 -1.51 -25.25
CA PRO A 129 8.72 -1.05 -26.61
C PRO A 129 8.55 -2.24 -27.57
N SER A 130 8.03 -1.93 -28.75
CA SER A 130 7.97 -2.74 -29.98
C SER A 130 6.92 -3.87 -30.03
N ARG A 131 5.92 -3.71 -30.91
CA ARG A 131 6.12 -3.99 -32.34
C ARG A 131 5.47 -2.90 -33.19
N GLN A 132 6.30 -2.15 -33.90
CA GLN A 132 5.96 -1.76 -35.27
C GLN A 132 5.46 -3.02 -35.98
N ARG A 133 4.22 -3.00 -36.46
CA ARG A 133 3.80 -3.92 -37.51
C ARG A 133 3.78 -3.11 -38.81
N TRP A 134 4.97 -2.81 -39.32
CA TRP A 134 5.12 -2.69 -40.76
C TRP A 134 5.14 -4.12 -41.32
N LYS A 135 4.06 -4.47 -42.02
CA LYS A 135 4.13 -5.37 -43.17
C LYS A 135 3.43 -4.63 -44.30
N GLY A 136 4.22 -3.98 -45.15
CA GLY A 136 3.79 -3.75 -46.51
C GLY A 136 3.74 -5.08 -47.27
N GLY A 137 2.98 -5.08 -48.37
CA GLY A 137 3.21 -5.98 -49.49
C GLY A 137 2.02 -6.85 -49.91
N ARG A 138 1.38 -6.39 -51.00
CA ARG A 138 0.74 -7.11 -52.11
C ARG A 138 -0.45 -8.04 -51.78
N SER A 139 -1.62 -7.70 -52.30
CA SER A 139 -2.10 -8.14 -53.63
C SER A 139 -3.18 -7.18 -54.13
#